data_AF-R1E798-F1
#
_entry.id   AF-R1E798-F1
#
_cell.length_a   1.000
_cell.length_b   1.000
_cell.length_c   1.000
_cell.angle_alpha   90.00
_cell.angle_beta   90.00
_cell.angle_gamma   90.00
#
_symmetry.space_group_name_H-M   'P 1'
#
loop_
_entity.id
_entity.type
_entity.pdbx_description
1 polymer ?
#
loop_
_entity_poly.entity_id
_entity_poly.type
_entity_poly.pdbx_seq_one_letter_code
_entity_poly.pdbx_strand_id
1 'polypeptide(L)'
;MGKGEPNTAYAVTGPEPVTYREVFEWMAGQTGYKGEFVDVSDEELEQWWKERGLPYDVYGDFSKLPCKLCMYDLLCCGQMVAWGHMGEVTDSVEKLTGRKPLPFKEALLKYRDIFPV
;
A
#
# COMPACT_ATOMS: atom_id res chain seq x y z
N MET A 1 20.76 2.40 -20.05
CA MET A 1 19.53 3.03 -20.55
C MET A 1 18.42 2.00 -20.51
N GLY A 2 17.23 2.36 -20.03
CA GLY A 2 16.08 1.44 -19.97
C GLY A 2 15.52 1.12 -21.36
N LYS A 3 14.82 -0.01 -21.52
CA LYS A 3 14.24 -0.47 -22.79
C LYS A 3 12.93 0.24 -23.16
N GLY A 4 12.74 1.48 -22.71
CA GLY A 4 11.52 2.25 -22.93
C GLY A 4 11.58 3.04 -24.24
N GLU A 5 10.43 3.18 -24.88
CA GLU A 5 10.27 3.95 -26.12
C GLU A 5 10.16 5.46 -25.83
N PRO A 6 10.65 6.33 -26.73
CA PRO A 6 10.50 7.77 -26.60
C PRO A 6 9.03 8.18 -26.44
N ASN A 7 8.77 9.14 -25.54
CA ASN A 7 7.44 9.74 -25.31
C ASN A 7 6.32 8.72 -25.01
N THR A 8 6.66 7.59 -24.39
CA THR A 8 5.70 6.54 -24.03
C THR A 8 5.53 6.44 -22.51
N ALA A 9 4.28 6.45 -22.04
CA ALA A 9 3.95 6.18 -20.65
C ALA A 9 3.77 4.67 -20.43
N TYR A 10 4.28 4.17 -19.32
CA TYR A 10 4.15 2.77 -18.92
C TYR A 10 3.50 2.73 -17.53
N ALA A 11 2.37 2.04 -17.40
CA ALA A 11 1.84 1.68 -16.09
C ALA A 11 2.74 0.59 -15.51
N VAL A 12 3.30 0.82 -14.32
CA VAL A 12 4.26 -0.10 -13.68
C VAL A 12 3.61 -0.72 -12.47
N THR A 13 3.44 -2.04 -12.48
CA THR A 13 2.72 -2.79 -11.44
C THR A 13 3.55 -3.97 -10.95
N GLY A 14 3.13 -4.56 -9.82
CA GLY A 14 3.58 -5.89 -9.39
C GLY A 14 3.03 -7.01 -10.29
N PRO A 15 3.35 -8.29 -9.99
CA PRO A 15 2.88 -9.43 -10.77
C PRO A 15 1.41 -9.82 -10.50
N GLU A 16 0.80 -9.28 -9.45
CA GLU A 16 -0.55 -9.62 -9.00
C GLU A 16 -1.19 -8.43 -8.28
N PRO A 17 -2.54 -8.27 -8.32
CA PRO A 17 -3.23 -7.35 -7.45
C PRO A 17 -3.17 -7.87 -6.01
N VAL A 18 -3.21 -6.96 -5.03
CA VAL A 18 -3.13 -7.32 -3.61
C VAL A 18 -4.05 -6.43 -2.78
N THR A 19 -4.70 -7.03 -1.79
CA THR A 19 -5.57 -6.34 -0.82
C THR A 19 -4.85 -6.06 0.49
N TYR A 20 -5.33 -5.08 1.26
CA TYR A 20 -4.80 -4.81 2.61
C TYR A 20 -4.94 -6.02 3.54
N ARG A 21 -6.02 -6.79 3.40
CA ARG A 21 -6.27 -8.00 4.20
C ARG A 21 -5.20 -9.07 3.92
N GLU A 22 -4.89 -9.33 2.65
CA GLU A 22 -3.84 -10.30 2.28
C GLU A 22 -2.47 -9.90 2.82
N VAL A 23 -2.12 -8.61 2.75
CA VAL A 23 -0.86 -8.10 3.33
C VAL A 23 -0.85 -8.29 4.85
N PHE A 24 -1.94 -7.93 5.53
CA PHE A 24 -2.06 -8.06 6.98
C PHE A 24 -1.95 -9.51 7.44
N GLU A 25 -2.76 -10.41 6.87
CA GLU A 25 -2.81 -11.82 7.25
C GLU A 25 -1.47 -12.51 6.97
N TRP A 26 -0.86 -12.24 5.82
CA TRP A 26 0.45 -12.81 5.50
C TRP A 26 1.53 -12.33 6.47
N MET A 27 1.56 -11.03 6.79
CA MET A 27 2.54 -10.43 7.70
C MET A 27 2.37 -10.94 9.13
N ALA A 28 1.14 -10.94 9.65
CA ALA A 28 0.81 -11.49 10.96
C ALA A 28 1.18 -12.97 11.08
N GLY A 29 0.96 -13.75 10.01
CA GLY A 29 1.39 -15.14 9.92
C GLY A 29 2.91 -15.35 9.97
N GLN A 30 3.73 -14.34 9.64
CA GLN A 30 5.20 -14.44 9.74
C GLN A 30 5.72 -14.29 11.18
N THR A 31 4.99 -13.60 12.05
CA THR A 31 5.44 -13.23 13.41
C THR A 31 4.60 -13.87 14.51
N GLY A 32 3.39 -14.34 14.19
CA GLY A 32 2.42 -14.80 15.17
C GLY A 32 1.61 -13.66 15.80
N TYR A 33 1.69 -12.43 15.27
CA TYR A 33 0.93 -11.28 15.74
C TYR A 33 -0.58 -11.56 15.69
N LYS A 34 -1.28 -11.31 16.80
CA LYS A 34 -2.71 -11.62 16.99
C LYS A 34 -3.62 -10.39 16.82
N GLY A 35 -3.30 -9.52 15.87
CA GLY A 35 -4.16 -8.41 15.53
C GLY A 35 -5.44 -8.84 14.81
N GLU A 36 -6.39 -7.92 14.69
CA GLU A 36 -7.61 -8.10 13.91
C GLU A 36 -7.64 -7.12 12.73
N PHE A 37 -8.11 -7.58 11.58
CA PHE A 37 -8.43 -6.72 10.44
C PHE A 37 -9.92 -6.37 10.50
N VAL A 38 -10.21 -5.11 10.84
CA VAL A 38 -11.57 -4.60 11.00
C VAL A 38 -11.94 -3.76 9.78
N ASP A 39 -13.04 -4.13 9.12
CA ASP A 39 -13.65 -3.28 8.10
C ASP A 39 -14.49 -2.20 8.81
N VAL A 40 -14.24 -0.93 8.47
CA VAL A 40 -14.96 0.24 9.01
C VAL A 40 -15.41 1.14 7.85
N SER A 41 -16.39 2.00 8.08
CA SER A 41 -16.76 3.01 7.08
C SER A 41 -15.68 4.09 6.95
N ASP A 42 -15.71 4.84 5.84
CA ASP A 42 -14.79 5.96 5.64
C ASP A 42 -14.95 7.02 6.74
N GLU A 43 -16.17 7.29 7.18
CA GLU A 43 -16.47 8.23 8.27
C GLU A 43 -15.91 7.75 9.61
N GLU A 44 -16.04 6.45 9.91
CA GLU A 44 -15.49 5.85 11.13
C GLU A 44 -13.96 5.92 11.13
N LEU A 45 -13.33 5.60 9.99
CA LEU A 45 -11.88 5.66 9.82
C LEU A 45 -11.35 7.09 9.92
N GLU A 46 -12.02 8.04 9.29
CA GLU A 46 -11.69 9.47 9.35
C GLU A 46 -11.76 9.97 10.79
N GLN A 47 -12.84 9.68 11.50
CA GLN A 47 -13.01 10.09 12.89
C GLN A 47 -11.93 9.48 13.80
N TRP A 48 -11.61 8.19 13.62
CA TRP A 48 -10.58 7.49 14.38
C TRP A 48 -9.20 8.14 14.23
N TRP A 49 -8.82 8.53 13.01
CA TRP A 49 -7.55 9.20 12.75
C TRP A 49 -7.54 10.67 13.15
N LYS A 50 -8.68 11.36 13.02
CA LYS A 50 -8.85 12.74 13.44
C LYS A 50 -8.62 12.91 14.94
N GLU A 51 -9.15 11.98 15.75
CA GLU A 51 -8.93 11.95 17.20
C GLU A 51 -7.46 11.76 17.59
N ARG A 52 -6.66 11.17 16.69
CA ARG A 52 -5.21 10.98 16.87
C ARG A 52 -4.40 12.12 16.29
N GLY A 53 -5.06 13.12 15.68
CA GLY A 53 -4.42 14.31 15.14
C GLY A 53 -3.87 14.14 13.73
N LEU A 54 -4.36 13.18 12.93
CA LEU A 54 -3.97 13.07 11.52
C LEU A 54 -4.37 14.34 10.76
N PRO A 55 -3.41 15.07 10.15
CA PRO A 55 -3.74 16.25 9.36
C PRO A 55 -4.39 15.85 8.03
N TYR A 56 -5.22 16.75 7.50
CA TYR A 56 -5.85 16.56 6.20
C TYR A 56 -4.91 16.77 5.02
N ASP A 57 -3.81 17.50 5.23
CA ASP A 57 -2.89 17.88 4.17
C ASP A 57 -1.46 17.40 4.46
N VAL A 58 -0.69 17.21 3.39
CA VAL A 58 0.69 16.70 3.42
C VAL A 58 1.69 17.63 4.13
N TYR A 59 1.33 18.90 4.34
CA TYR A 59 2.13 19.87 5.08
C TYR A 59 1.82 19.90 6.59
N GLY A 60 0.96 19.01 7.09
CA GLY A 60 0.62 18.93 8.51
C GLY A 60 1.72 18.35 9.42
N ASP A 61 1.45 18.31 10.72
CA ASP A 61 2.35 17.71 11.71
C ASP A 61 2.13 16.19 11.83
N PHE A 62 3.13 15.41 11.40
CA PHE A 62 3.13 13.94 11.48
C PHE A 62 4.05 13.41 12.60
N SER A 63 4.68 14.28 13.40
CA SER A 63 5.72 13.89 14.36
C SER A 63 5.28 12.88 15.41
N LYS A 64 3.96 12.76 15.66
CA LYS A 64 3.36 11.88 16.66
C LYS A 64 2.59 10.69 16.06
N LEU A 65 2.62 10.52 14.73
CA LEU A 65 1.79 9.54 14.04
C LEU A 65 2.64 8.40 13.47
N PRO A 66 2.13 7.15 13.50
CA PRO A 66 2.82 6.01 12.89
C PRO A 66 2.67 5.97 11.36
N CYS A 67 1.80 6.82 10.79
CA CYS A 67 1.49 6.88 9.36
C CYS A 67 1.99 8.20 8.76
N LYS A 68 2.41 8.16 7.48
CA LYS A 68 2.87 9.32 6.70
C LYS A 68 1.88 9.78 5.62
N LEU A 69 0.71 9.16 5.55
CA LEU A 69 -0.38 9.60 4.66
C LEU A 69 -1.17 10.70 5.36
N CYS A 70 -1.59 11.74 4.65
CA CYS A 70 -2.59 12.66 5.18
C CYS A 70 -3.98 12.01 5.15
N MET A 71 -4.98 12.63 5.79
CA MET A 71 -6.34 12.10 5.84
C MET A 71 -6.92 11.81 4.44
N TYR A 72 -6.78 12.76 3.50
CA TYR A 72 -7.32 12.59 2.16
C TYR A 72 -6.65 11.45 1.39
N ASP A 73 -5.33 11.31 1.52
CA ASP A 73 -4.59 10.19 0.90
C ASP A 73 -5.03 8.86 1.51
N LEU A 74 -5.17 8.79 2.83
CA LEU A 74 -5.56 7.58 3.54
C LEU A 74 -6.93 7.07 3.09
N LEU A 75 -7.94 7.95 3.03
CA LEU A 75 -9.29 7.60 2.59
C LEU A 75 -9.32 7.25 1.10
N CYS A 76 -8.73 8.08 0.25
CA CYS A 76 -8.71 7.87 -1.20
C CYS A 76 -8.01 6.55 -1.57
N CYS A 77 -6.84 6.25 -0.99
CA CYS A 77 -6.15 4.98 -1.24
C CYS A 77 -6.98 3.78 -0.77
N GLY A 78 -7.70 3.90 0.35
CA GLY A 78 -8.65 2.90 0.83
C GLY A 78 -9.75 2.61 -0.21
N GLN A 79 -10.45 3.66 -0.61
CA GLN A 79 -11.54 3.62 -1.58
C GLN A 79 -11.12 3.05 -2.93
N MET A 80 -9.98 3.50 -3.48
CA MET A 80 -9.51 3.06 -4.80
C MET A 80 -9.19 1.55 -4.84
N VAL A 81 -8.69 0.99 -3.74
CA VAL A 81 -8.50 -0.46 -3.60
C VAL A 81 -9.86 -1.16 -3.47
N ALA A 82 -10.75 -0.66 -2.62
CA ALA A 82 -12.07 -1.24 -2.40
C ALA A 82 -12.95 -1.25 -3.67
N TRP A 83 -12.85 -0.21 -4.50
CA TRP A 83 -13.57 -0.09 -5.77
C TRP A 83 -12.92 -0.87 -6.92
N GLY A 84 -11.78 -1.54 -6.68
CA GLY A 84 -11.08 -2.35 -7.68
C GLY A 84 -10.33 -1.54 -8.74
N HIS A 85 -10.16 -0.23 -8.55
CA HIS A 85 -9.42 0.62 -9.49
C HIS A 85 -7.92 0.37 -9.50
N MET A 86 -7.39 -0.32 -8.48
CA MET A 86 -5.97 -0.70 -8.36
C MET A 86 -5.69 -2.15 -8.82
N GLY A 87 -6.62 -2.78 -9.55
CA GLY A 87 -6.54 -4.19 -9.94
C GLY A 87 -5.75 -4.50 -11.22
N GLU A 88 -5.28 -3.49 -11.95
CA GLU A 88 -4.55 -3.69 -13.20
C GLU A 88 -3.16 -4.32 -12.96
N VAL A 89 -2.80 -5.33 -13.77
CA VAL A 89 -1.49 -5.95 -13.79
C VAL A 89 -0.91 -5.83 -15.20
N THR A 90 0.32 -5.34 -15.28
CA THR A 90 1.05 -5.07 -16.52
C THR A 90 2.39 -5.81 -16.55
N ASP A 91 2.95 -5.97 -17.74
CA ASP A 91 4.27 -6.56 -17.97
C ASP A 91 5.38 -5.50 -18.11
N SER A 92 5.11 -4.25 -17.74
CA SER A 92 6.02 -3.11 -17.95
C SER A 92 7.39 -3.31 -17.28
N VAL A 93 7.43 -3.91 -16.09
CA VAL A 93 8.71 -4.20 -15.41
C VAL A 93 9.55 -5.17 -16.25
N GLU A 94 8.94 -6.22 -16.79
CA GLU A 94 9.64 -7.21 -17.62
C GLU A 94 10.08 -6.61 -18.96
N LYS A 95 9.20 -5.85 -19.62
CA LYS A 95 9.53 -5.13 -20.87
C LYS A 95 10.72 -4.19 -20.69
N LEU A 96 10.69 -3.35 -19.66
CA LEU A 96 11.68 -2.28 -19.46
C LEU A 96 13.01 -2.80 -18.91
N THR A 97 13.00 -3.88 -18.12
CA THR A 97 14.18 -4.34 -17.37
C THR A 97 14.69 -5.73 -17.79
N GLY A 98 13.86 -6.54 -18.46
CA GLY A 98 14.14 -7.96 -18.74
C GLY A 98 14.01 -8.89 -17.54
N ARG A 99 13.46 -8.42 -16.40
CA ARG A 99 13.23 -9.20 -15.19
C ARG A 99 11.76 -9.14 -14.81
N LYS A 100 11.21 -10.22 -14.28
CA LYS A 100 9.86 -10.21 -13.72
C LYS A 100 9.77 -9.27 -12.50
N PRO A 101 8.62 -8.60 -12.27
CA PRO A 101 8.41 -7.84 -11.05
C PRO A 101 8.44 -8.76 -9.82
N LEU A 102 8.90 -8.23 -8.70
CA LEU A 102 8.93 -8.98 -7.44
C LEU A 102 7.51 -9.13 -6.87
N PRO A 103 7.12 -10.32 -6.39
CA PRO A 103 5.89 -10.51 -5.62
C PRO A 103 5.92 -9.70 -4.33
N PHE A 104 4.74 -9.26 -3.85
CA PHE A 104 4.65 -8.39 -2.68
C PHE A 104 5.26 -9.04 -1.42
N LYS A 105 5.10 -10.36 -1.26
CA LYS A 105 5.66 -11.15 -0.15
C LYS A 105 7.18 -11.03 -0.11
N GLU A 106 7.85 -11.22 -1.24
CA GLU A 106 9.30 -11.09 -1.33
C GLU A 106 9.77 -9.65 -1.11
N ALA A 107 9.03 -8.67 -1.64
CA ALA A 107 9.33 -7.27 -1.43
C ALA A 107 9.26 -6.87 0.06
N LEU A 108 8.24 -7.34 0.77
CA LEU A 108 8.01 -7.03 2.19
C LEU A 108 9.01 -7.70 3.13
N LEU A 109 9.57 -8.87 2.77
CA LEU A 109 10.59 -9.55 3.59
C LEU A 109 11.85 -8.69 3.85
N LYS A 110 12.12 -7.70 2.99
CA LYS A 110 13.21 -6.72 3.22
C LYS A 110 13.01 -5.87 4.48
N TYR A 111 11.78 -5.79 4.96
CA TYR A 111 11.36 -5.01 6.13
C TYR A 111 10.89 -5.90 7.27
N ARG A 112 11.28 -7.18 7.28
CA ARG A 112 10.84 -8.16 8.29
C ARG A 112 11.10 -7.67 9.72
N ASP A 113 12.19 -6.94 9.96
CA ASP A 113 12.59 -6.47 11.29
C ASP A 113 11.63 -5.43 11.90
N ILE A 114 10.75 -4.83 11.09
CA ILE A 114 9.72 -3.90 11.54
C ILE A 114 8.30 -4.48 11.48
N PHE A 115 8.18 -5.79 11.22
CA PHE A 115 6.87 -6.45 11.29
C PHE A 115 6.33 -6.40 12.72
N PRO A 116 5.00 -6.33 12.89
CA PRO A 116 4.40 -6.36 14.22
C PRO A 116 4.71 -7.70 14.91
N VAL A 117 4.99 -7.65 16.21
CA VAL A 117 5.30 -8.80 17.08
C VAL A 117 4.24 -8.98 18.14
#